data_AF-A0A953WDZ8-F1
#
_entry.id   AF-A0A953WDZ8-F1
#
_cell.length_a   1.000
_cell.length_b   1.000
_cell.length_c   1.000
_cell.angle_alpha   90.00
_cell.angle_beta   90.00
_cell.angle_gamma   90.00
#
_symmetry.space_group_name_H-M   'P 1'
#
loop_
_entity.id
_entity.type
_entity.pdbx_description
1 polymer ?
#
loop_
_entity_poly.entity_id
_entity_poly.type
_entity_poly.pdbx_seq_one_letter_code
_entity_poly.pdbx_strand_id
1 'polypeptide(L)' 'SLDGWKPGDLYTMRLGGRLPHIGIVSNRLTPDGHPYVIHNIGAGTQEEDILGKFQDERRFRYEVSI' A
#
# COMPACT_ATOMS: atom_id res chain seq x y z
N SER A 1 12.08 -6.03 2.25
CA SER A 1 12.06 -5.25 3.50
C SER A 1 10.86 -4.31 3.43
N LEU A 2 10.21 -4.04 4.57
CA LEU A 2 9.06 -3.13 4.68
C LEU A 2 9.51 -1.69 5.00
N ASP A 3 10.80 -1.39 4.81
CA ASP A 3 11.37 -0.08 5.09
C ASP A 3 11.14 0.88 3.91
N GLY A 4 11.13 2.18 4.20
CA GLY A 4 11.14 3.24 3.19
C GLY A 4 9.77 3.56 2.58
N TRP A 5 8.71 2.82 2.89
CA TRP A 5 7.35 3.28 2.67
C TRP A 5 7.10 4.53 3.51
N LYS A 6 6.54 5.57 2.89
CA LYS A 6 6.11 6.77 3.61
C LYS A 6 4.67 7.10 3.23
N PRO A 7 3.98 7.89 4.06
CA PRO A 7 2.60 8.27 3.80
C PRO A 7 2.44 8.90 2.41
N GLY A 8 1.34 8.57 1.74
CA GLY A 8 1.05 9.04 0.38
C GLY A 8 1.81 8.32 -0.74
N ASP A 9 2.68 7.34 -0.43
CA ASP A 9 3.16 6.42 -1.47
C ASP A 9 1.97 5.72 -2.14
N LEU A 10 2.00 5.63 -3.46
CA LEU A 10 1.15 4.70 -4.19
C LEU A 10 1.73 3.29 -4.04
N TYR A 11 0.87 2.38 -3.60
CA TYR A 11 1.15 0.96 -3.51
C TYR A 11 0.35 0.25 -4.60
N THR A 12 1.01 -0.48 -5.50
CA THR A 12 0.32 -1.26 -6.53
C THR A 12 0.71 -2.73 -6.41
N MET A 13 -0.24 -3.63 -6.66
CA MET A 13 -0.01 -5.08 -6.60
C MET A 13 -0.95 -5.84 -7.55
N ARG A 14 -0.80 -7.17 -7.63
CA ARG A 14 -1.76 -8.07 -8.28
C ARG A 14 -2.54 -8.92 -7.28
N LEU A 15 -3.86 -8.78 -7.24
CA LEU A 15 -4.75 -9.66 -6.49
C LEU A 15 -4.86 -11.02 -7.19
N GLY A 16 -4.64 -12.09 -6.41
CA GLY A 16 -4.58 -13.46 -6.93
C GLY A 16 -3.58 -13.63 -8.08
N GLY A 17 -2.51 -12.82 -8.11
CA GLY A 17 -1.46 -12.86 -9.14
C GLY A 17 -1.85 -12.34 -10.52
N ARG A 18 -3.10 -11.87 -10.73
CA ARG A 18 -3.57 -11.45 -12.07
C ARG A 18 -4.20 -10.06 -12.12
N LEU A 19 -5.03 -9.71 -11.13
CA LEU A 19 -5.85 -8.50 -11.20
C LEU A 19 -5.06 -7.30 -10.66
N PRO A 20 -4.71 -6.30 -11.50
CA PRO A 20 -4.02 -5.10 -11.00
C PRO A 20 -4.90 -4.38 -9.97
N HIS A 21 -4.28 -3.93 -8.89
CA HIS A 21 -4.93 -3.18 -7.82
C HIS A 21 -3.98 -2.12 -7.25
N ILE A 22 -4.55 -1.15 -6.54
CA ILE A 22 -3.84 -0.01 -5.97
C ILE A 22 -4.34 0.29 -4.56
N GLY A 23 -3.44 0.79 -3.73
CA GLY A 23 -3.71 1.43 -2.46
C GLY A 23 -2.81 2.65 -2.25
N ILE A 24 -3.05 3.36 -1.15
CA ILE A 24 -2.26 4.51 -0.72
C ILE A 24 -1.70 4.19 0.65
N VAL A 25 -0.39 4.39 0.83
CA VAL A 25 0.26 4.18 2.12
C VAL A 25 -0.23 5.20 3.13
N SER A 26 -0.69 4.70 4.28
CA SER A 26 -1.21 5.50 5.37
C SER A 26 -0.11 6.18 6.18
N ASN A 27 -0.51 7.18 6.96
CA ASN A 27 0.30 7.72 8.05
C ASN A 27 0.16 6.96 9.38
N ARG A 28 -0.75 5.98 9.47
CA ARG A 28 -0.84 5.09 10.63
C ARG A 28 0.13 3.93 10.48
N LEU A 29 0.72 3.53 11.60
CA LEU A 29 1.67 2.42 11.67
C LEU A 29 1.02 1.20 12.33
N THR A 30 1.45 0.02 11.90
CA THR A 30 1.20 -1.25 12.59
C THR A 30 1.99 -1.32 13.90
N PRO A 31 1.71 -2.29 14.79
CA PRO A 31 2.54 -2.54 15.98
C PRO A 31 4.02 -2.83 15.66
N ASP A 32 4.31 -3.35 14.46
CA ASP A 32 5.67 -3.67 14.00
C ASP A 32 6.39 -2.47 13.37
N GLY A 33 5.73 -1.32 13.27
CA GLY A 33 6.35 -0.04 12.91
C GLY A 33 6.32 0.31 11.41
N HIS A 34 5.79 -0.55 10.54
CA HIS A 34 5.54 -0.24 9.13
C HIS A 34 4.13 0.36 8.91
N PRO A 35 3.88 1.09 7.82
CA PRO A 35 2.59 1.74 7.63
C PRO A 35 1.48 0.77 7.19
N TYR A 36 0.25 1.08 7.59
CA TYR A 36 -0.96 0.51 6.98
C TYR A 36 -1.13 0.99 5.53
N VAL A 37 -2.01 0.34 4.77
CA VAL A 37 -2.41 0.77 3.43
C VAL A 37 -3.91 0.98 3.38
N ILE A 38 -4.34 2.08 2.77
CA ILE A 38 -5.73 2.35 2.43
C ILE A 38 -6.02 1.80 1.03
N HIS A 39 -7.02 0.93 0.89
CA HIS A 39 -7.41 0.28 -0.37
C HIS A 39 -8.91 -0.07 -0.34
N ASN A 40 -9.49 -0.60 -1.43
CA ASN A 40 -10.92 -0.98 -1.47
C ASN A 40 -11.18 -2.47 -1.78
N ILE A 41 -10.25 -3.35 -1.40
CA ILE A 41 -10.39 -4.79 -1.66
C ILE A 41 -11.61 -5.34 -0.89
N GLY A 42 -12.52 -6.00 -1.59
CA GLY A 42 -13.64 -6.71 -0.96
C GLY A 42 -14.69 -5.75 -0.39
N ALA A 43 -14.73 -5.59 0.93
CA ALA A 43 -15.81 -4.96 1.70
C ALA A 43 -15.86 -3.41 1.62
N GLY A 44 -15.32 -2.82 0.55
CA GLY A 44 -15.19 -1.37 0.39
C GLY A 44 -13.86 -0.85 0.95
N THR A 45 -13.79 0.46 1.20
CA THR A 45 -12.55 1.13 1.61
C THR A 45 -12.15 0.72 3.03
N GLN A 46 -10.94 0.19 3.16
CA GLN A 46 -10.37 -0.25 4.42
C GLN A 46 -8.93 0.25 4.56
N GLU A 47 -8.42 0.25 5.79
CA GLU A 47 -7.04 0.55 6.14
C GLU A 47 -6.45 -0.70 6.82
N GLU A 48 -5.66 -1.47 6.09
CA GLU A 48 -5.22 -2.80 6.52
C GLU A 48 -3.71 -3.01 6.36
N ASP A 49 -3.18 -3.96 7.14
CA ASP A 49 -1.78 -4.36 7.08
C ASP A 49 -1.62 -5.34 5.92
N ILE A 50 -1.25 -4.83 4.75
CA ILE A 50 -1.20 -5.63 3.51
C ILE A 50 0.09 -5.48 2.70
N LEU A 51 1.09 -4.75 3.21
CA LEU A 51 2.40 -4.69 2.59
C LEU A 51 3.10 -6.05 2.69
N GLY A 52 3.72 -6.51 1.60
CA GLY A 52 4.38 -7.82 1.54
C GLY A 52 3.44 -9.03 1.46
N LYS A 53 2.12 -8.83 1.31
CA LYS A 53 1.12 -9.92 1.27
C LYS A 53 0.66 -10.28 -0.15
N PHE A 54 1.11 -9.55 -1.18
CA PHE A 54 0.68 -9.74 -2.56
C PHE A 54 1.85 -9.93 -3.54
N GLN A 55 1.51 -10.34 -4.76
CA GLN A 55 2.47 -10.47 -5.86
C GLN A 55 2.63 -9.13 -6.60
N ASP A 56 3.77 -8.96 -7.26
CA ASP A 56 4.09 -7.78 -8.08
C ASP A 56 3.95 -6.44 -7.35
N GLU A 57 4.29 -6.41 -6.07
CA GLU A 57 4.26 -5.17 -5.30
C GLU A 57 5.24 -4.14 -5.87
N ARG A 58 4.76 -2.90 -6.01
CA ARG A 58 5.54 -1.75 -6.44
C ARG A 58 5.16 -0.52 -5.61
N ARG A 59 6.14 0.35 -5.43
CA ARG A 59 6.03 1.65 -4.77
C ARG A 59 6.24 2.75 -5.79
N PHE A 60 5.37 3.75 -5.79
CA PHE A 60 5.55 4.96 -6.55
C PHE A 60 5.25 6.19 -5.68
N ARG A 61 6.05 7.25 -5.80
CA ARG A 61 5.83 8.53 -5.13
C ARG A 61 5.80 9.63 -6.17
N TYR A 62 4.72 10.41 -6.19
CA TYR A 62 4.72 11.67 -6.95
C TYR A 62 5.68 12.66 -6.32
N GLU A 63 6.49 13.32 -7.15
CA GLU A 63 7.16 14.54 -6.75
C GLU A 63 6.12 15.68 -6.78
N VAL A 64 5.95 16.34 -5.64
CA VAL A 64 5.12 17.55 -5.59
C VAL A 64 6.00 18.70 -6.05
N SER A 65 5.76 19.20 -7.26
CA SER A 65 6.30 20.47 -7.72
C SER A 65 5.34 21.58 -7.29
N ILE A 66 5.85 22.56 -6.55
CA ILE A 66 5.11 23.74 -6.08
C ILE A 66 5.53 24.93 -6.94
#